data_AF-A0A3D0WCE7-F1
#
_entry.id   AF-A0A3D0WCE7-F1
#
_cell.length_a   1.000
_cell.length_b   1.000
_cell.length_c   1.000
_cell.angle_alpha   90.00
_cell.angle_beta   90.00
_cell.angle_gamma   90.00
#
_symmetry.space_group_name_H-M   'P 1'
#
loop_
_entity.id
_entity.type
_entity.pdbx_description
1 polymer ?
#
loop_
_entity_poly.entity_id
_entity_poly.type
_entity_poly.pdbx_seq_one_letter_code
_entity_poly.pdbx_strand_id
1 'polypeptide(L)'
;MTRTLETLSAPLPHLQPADPAARLILFGIRQMGAQGLDEATAANAFLTAFGVDFRRPLMMLRVLMHELSVAAARPIPIAPWCCPRMTAAEAALVEALRGFSENPNRSAYLIADLIGVRRADAAVCAMAGVVSAFGDLGLPIRPD
;
A
#
# COMPACT_ATOMS: atom_id res chain seq x y z
N MET A 1 -22.04 -19.48 -26.68
CA MET A 1 -21.37 -19.36 -25.36
C MET A 1 -20.81 -17.96 -25.24
N THR A 2 -21.65 -17.03 -24.76
CA THR A 2 -21.34 -15.60 -24.68
C THR A 2 -20.58 -15.35 -23.39
N ARG A 3 -19.28 -15.04 -23.48
CA ARG A 3 -18.40 -14.81 -22.33
C ARG A 3 -18.69 -13.42 -21.76
N THR A 4 -19.13 -13.39 -20.51
CA THR A 4 -19.44 -12.24 -19.67
C THR A 4 -18.26 -11.24 -19.63
N LEU A 5 -18.30 -10.19 -20.44
CA LEU A 5 -17.33 -9.09 -20.45
C LEU A 5 -17.86 -7.83 -19.73
N GLU A 6 -19.06 -7.89 -19.14
CA GLU A 6 -19.76 -6.74 -18.56
C GLU A 6 -19.35 -6.36 -17.12
N THR A 7 -18.24 -6.88 -16.59
CA THR A 7 -17.79 -6.52 -15.22
C THR A 7 -16.67 -5.46 -15.18
N LEU A 8 -16.38 -4.78 -16.31
CA LEU A 8 -15.26 -3.83 -16.41
C LEU A 8 -15.65 -2.34 -16.36
N SER A 9 -16.84 -1.98 -15.88
CA SER A 9 -17.23 -0.56 -15.76
C SER A 9 -18.09 -0.25 -14.54
N ALA A 10 -17.79 -0.88 -13.40
CA ALA A 10 -18.17 -0.27 -12.12
C ALA A 10 -17.03 0.69 -11.71
N PRO A 11 -17.30 1.97 -11.39
CA PRO A 11 -16.26 2.84 -10.85
C PRO A 11 -15.67 2.20 -9.59
N LEU A 12 -14.34 2.16 -9.49
CA LEU A 12 -13.64 1.63 -8.32
C LEU A 12 -14.25 2.21 -7.02
N PRO A 13 -14.39 1.43 -5.93
CA PRO A 13 -15.29 1.80 -4.84
C PRO A 13 -14.85 3.04 -4.04
N HIS A 14 -13.55 3.29 -3.87
CA HIS A 14 -13.05 4.34 -2.96
C HIS A 14 -12.33 5.48 -3.69
N LEU A 15 -12.33 6.69 -3.13
CA LEU A 15 -11.50 7.80 -3.61
C LEU A 15 -10.04 7.61 -3.16
N GLN A 16 -9.09 8.22 -3.85
CA GLN A 16 -7.71 8.29 -3.36
C GLN A 16 -7.57 9.11 -2.06
N PRO A 17 -6.50 8.87 -1.28
CA PRO A 17 -6.20 9.61 -0.05
C PRO A 17 -6.08 11.13 -0.25
N ALA A 18 -6.59 11.93 0.70
CA ALA A 18 -6.28 13.37 0.78
C ALA A 18 -4.95 13.64 1.50
N ASP A 19 -4.52 12.73 2.38
CA ASP A 19 -3.20 12.78 3.01
C ASP A 19 -2.05 12.55 2.00
N PRO A 20 -1.03 13.43 1.93
CA PRO A 20 0.09 13.29 1.00
C PRO A 20 0.95 12.05 1.24
N ALA A 21 1.13 11.63 2.51
CA ALA A 21 1.92 10.44 2.83
C ALA A 21 1.23 9.17 2.29
N ALA A 22 -0.06 9.03 2.57
CA ALA A 22 -0.88 7.94 2.07
C ALA A 22 -0.96 7.91 0.53
N ARG A 23 -1.02 9.08 -0.14
CA ARG A 23 -0.94 9.13 -1.61
C ARG A 23 0.40 8.66 -2.16
N LEU A 24 1.51 9.06 -1.55
CA LEU A 24 2.84 8.62 -1.98
C LEU A 24 2.98 7.10 -1.84
N ILE A 25 2.45 6.53 -0.75
CA ILE A 25 2.44 5.08 -0.55
C ILE A 25 1.57 4.38 -1.59
N LEU A 26 0.34 4.86 -1.83
CA LEU A 26 -0.54 4.29 -2.85
C LEU A 26 0.11 4.33 -4.24
N PHE A 27 0.76 5.45 -4.59
CA PHE A 27 1.52 5.56 -5.83
C PHE A 27 2.64 4.50 -5.90
N GLY A 28 3.44 4.36 -4.83
CA GLY A 28 4.49 3.34 -4.75
C GLY A 28 3.95 1.92 -4.88
N ILE A 29 2.85 1.58 -4.20
CA ILE A 29 2.18 0.27 -4.28
C ILE A 29 1.77 -0.02 -5.73
N ARG A 30 1.16 0.95 -6.40
CA ARG A 30 0.69 0.80 -7.80
C ARG A 30 1.84 0.62 -8.78
N GLN A 31 2.90 1.41 -8.63
CA GLN A 31 4.10 1.29 -9.45
C GLN A 31 4.76 -0.08 -9.26
N MET A 32 4.98 -0.49 -8.01
CA MET A 32 5.62 -1.77 -7.70
C MET A 32 4.76 -2.97 -8.11
N GLY A 33 3.44 -2.88 -7.93
CA GLY A 33 2.50 -3.92 -8.35
C GLY A 33 2.43 -4.11 -9.87
N ALA A 34 2.68 -3.05 -10.65
CA ALA A 34 2.64 -3.11 -12.10
C ALA A 34 4.01 -3.40 -12.76
N GLN A 35 5.10 -2.92 -12.17
CA GLN A 35 6.43 -2.91 -12.82
C GLN A 35 7.52 -3.64 -12.01
N GLY A 36 7.20 -4.11 -10.79
CA GLY A 36 8.16 -4.76 -9.89
C GLY A 36 8.76 -3.83 -8.84
N LEU A 37 9.45 -4.42 -7.86
CA LEU A 37 9.88 -3.72 -6.64
C LEU A 37 10.94 -2.63 -6.89
N ASP A 38 11.79 -2.79 -7.90
CA ASP A 38 12.92 -1.90 -8.18
C ASP A 38 12.60 -0.75 -9.17
N GLU A 39 11.32 -0.44 -9.33
CA GLU A 39 10.84 0.59 -10.27
C GLU A 39 11.41 1.99 -9.96
N ALA A 40 11.92 2.66 -11.00
CA ALA A 40 12.66 3.91 -10.87
C ALA A 40 11.79 5.14 -10.59
N THR A 41 10.55 5.19 -11.11
CA THR A 41 9.62 6.30 -10.90
C THR A 41 9.17 6.37 -9.44
N ALA A 42 8.90 5.23 -8.80
CA ALA A 42 8.64 5.11 -7.38
C ALA A 42 9.87 5.58 -6.58
N ALA A 43 11.07 5.15 -6.96
CA ALA A 43 12.29 5.61 -6.31
C ALA A 43 12.45 7.14 -6.41
N ASN A 44 12.19 7.72 -7.59
CA ASN A 44 12.24 9.17 -7.80
C ASN A 44 11.18 9.94 -7.00
N ALA A 45 9.96 9.40 -6.88
CA ALA A 45 8.91 10.00 -6.06
C ALA A 45 9.32 10.03 -4.58
N PHE A 46 9.93 8.95 -4.07
CA PHE A 46 10.45 8.90 -2.71
C PHE A 46 11.65 9.83 -2.51
N LEU A 47 12.58 9.90 -3.47
CA LEU A 47 13.68 10.88 -3.47
C LEU A 47 13.15 12.32 -3.40
N THR A 48 12.09 12.62 -4.15
CA THR A 48 11.46 13.95 -4.16
C THR A 48 10.82 14.27 -2.81
N ALA A 49 10.18 13.29 -2.16
CA ALA A 49 9.49 13.49 -0.88
C ALA A 49 10.44 13.56 0.33
N PHE A 50 11.51 12.76 0.34
CA PHE A 50 12.36 12.54 1.51
C PHE A 50 13.82 12.98 1.33
N GLY A 51 14.21 13.42 0.13
CA GLY A 51 15.60 13.81 -0.14
C GLY A 51 16.58 12.66 0.05
N VAL A 52 17.74 12.93 0.64
CA VAL A 52 18.84 11.96 0.79
C VAL A 52 18.47 10.72 1.61
N ASP A 53 17.49 10.84 2.51
CA ASP A 53 17.05 9.78 3.42
C ASP A 53 15.97 8.86 2.85
N PHE A 54 15.57 9.07 1.58
CA PHE A 54 14.49 8.34 0.90
C PHE A 54 14.64 6.83 0.88
N ARG A 55 15.87 6.32 1.00
CA ARG A 55 16.16 4.88 0.91
C ARG A 55 15.42 4.11 1.99
N ARG A 56 15.37 4.61 3.22
CA ARG A 56 14.71 3.89 4.33
C ARG A 56 13.20 3.70 4.09
N PRO A 57 12.39 4.75 3.84
CA PRO A 57 10.96 4.57 3.58
C PRO A 57 10.69 3.78 2.30
N LEU A 58 11.50 3.95 1.25
CA LEU A 58 11.35 3.19 0.01
C LEU A 58 11.63 1.69 0.23
N MET A 59 12.70 1.35 0.93
CA MET A 59 13.05 -0.05 1.22
C MET A 59 12.00 -0.70 2.12
N MET A 60 11.48 0.01 3.13
CA MET A 60 10.40 -0.53 3.96
C MET A 60 9.13 -0.80 3.13
N LEU A 61 8.77 0.08 2.19
CA LEU A 61 7.63 -0.16 1.30
C LEU A 61 7.87 -1.37 0.39
N ARG A 62 9.09 -1.54 -0.14
CA ARG A 62 9.46 -2.70 -0.96
C ARG A 62 9.38 -4.00 -0.17
N VAL A 63 9.86 -4.01 1.07
CA VAL A 63 9.74 -5.18 1.96
C VAL A 63 8.27 -5.47 2.22
N LEU A 64 7.44 -4.46 2.53
CA LEU A 64 6.00 -4.66 2.72
C LEU A 64 5.36 -5.29 1.48
N MET A 65 5.63 -4.76 0.29
CA MET A 65 5.11 -5.30 -0.97
C MET A 65 5.57 -6.74 -1.22
N HIS A 66 6.82 -7.06 -0.90
CA HIS A 66 7.34 -8.43 -0.98
C HIS A 66 6.59 -9.37 -0.03
N GLU A 67 6.47 -9.01 1.25
CA GLU A 67 5.79 -9.82 2.26
C GLU A 67 4.31 -10.04 1.92
N LEU A 68 3.61 -8.99 1.46
CA LEU A 68 2.23 -9.11 1.00
C LEU A 68 2.12 -10.05 -0.21
N SER A 69 3.05 -9.95 -1.17
CA SER A 69 3.04 -10.79 -2.37
C SER A 69 3.33 -12.27 -2.06
N VAL A 70 4.21 -12.55 -1.10
CA VAL A 70 4.59 -13.92 -0.73
C VAL A 70 3.51 -14.57 0.16
N ALA A 71 2.93 -13.80 1.08
CA ALA A 71 1.99 -14.34 2.06
C ALA A 71 0.53 -14.43 1.56
N ALA A 72 0.14 -13.66 0.54
CA ALA A 72 -1.25 -13.60 0.13
C ALA A 72 -1.78 -14.93 -0.44
N ALA A 73 -2.90 -15.39 0.11
CA ALA A 73 -3.61 -16.58 -0.35
C ALA A 73 -4.25 -16.39 -1.73
N ARG A 74 -4.46 -15.14 -2.16
CA ARG A 74 -5.06 -14.76 -3.43
C ARG A 74 -4.39 -13.49 -3.97
N PRO A 75 -4.42 -13.26 -5.30
CA PRO A 75 -3.90 -12.02 -5.87
C PRO A 75 -4.58 -10.79 -5.25
N ILE A 76 -3.77 -9.81 -4.83
CA ILE A 76 -4.24 -8.52 -4.31
C ILE A 76 -4.54 -7.62 -5.52
N PRO A 77 -5.80 -7.19 -5.74
CA PRO A 77 -6.13 -6.35 -6.88
C PRO A 77 -5.60 -4.93 -6.69
N ILE A 78 -4.72 -4.50 -7.60
CA ILE A 78 -4.13 -3.17 -7.64
C ILE A 78 -4.62 -2.46 -8.90
N ALA A 79 -5.05 -1.20 -8.77
CA ALA A 79 -5.51 -0.40 -9.89
C ALA A 79 -4.34 0.21 -10.68
N PRO A 80 -4.54 0.56 -11.96
CA PRO A 80 -3.57 1.36 -12.70
C PRO A 80 -3.23 2.67 -11.97
N TRP A 81 -1.97 3.11 -12.05
CA TRP A 81 -1.47 4.31 -11.37
C TRP A 81 -2.28 5.58 -11.67
N CYS A 82 -2.83 5.68 -12.89
CA CYS A 82 -3.61 6.83 -13.36
C CYS A 82 -5.05 6.88 -12.82
N CYS A 83 -5.53 5.85 -12.13
CA CYS A 83 -6.91 5.79 -11.66
C CYS A 83 -7.13 6.71 -10.44
N PRO A 84 -8.07 7.68 -10.47
CA PRO A 84 -8.34 8.59 -9.34
C PRO A 84 -9.05 7.93 -8.15
N ARG A 85 -9.29 6.62 -8.24
CA ARG A 85 -10.06 5.81 -7.30
C ARG A 85 -9.29 4.55 -6.95
N MET A 86 -9.60 3.95 -5.81
CA MET A 86 -8.91 2.78 -5.26
C MET A 86 -9.76 1.52 -5.31
N THR A 87 -9.10 0.37 -5.49
CA THR A 87 -9.71 -0.94 -5.22
C THR A 87 -10.04 -1.07 -3.73
N ALA A 88 -10.88 -2.04 -3.36
CA ALA A 88 -11.16 -2.34 -1.96
C ALA A 88 -9.89 -2.80 -1.21
N ALA A 89 -9.01 -3.54 -1.90
CA ALA A 89 -7.75 -4.02 -1.34
C ALA A 89 -6.76 -2.86 -1.07
N GLU A 90 -6.63 -1.92 -2.00
CA GLU A 90 -5.84 -0.71 -1.84
C GLU A 90 -6.36 0.13 -0.66
N ALA A 91 -7.68 0.31 -0.57
CA ALA A 91 -8.29 1.06 0.53
C ALA A 91 -8.06 0.38 1.89
N ALA A 92 -8.19 -0.94 1.98
CA ALA A 92 -7.92 -1.70 3.20
C ALA A 92 -6.44 -1.58 3.64
N LEU A 93 -5.51 -1.64 2.69
CA LEU A 93 -4.08 -1.48 2.97
C LEU A 93 -3.75 -0.07 3.47
N VAL A 94 -4.30 0.96 2.82
CA VAL A 94 -4.14 2.37 3.25
C VAL A 94 -4.74 2.60 4.64
N GLU A 95 -5.93 2.06 4.91
CA GLU A 95 -6.57 2.15 6.23
C GLU A 95 -5.73 1.47 7.32
N ALA A 96 -5.17 0.29 7.03
CA ALA A 96 -4.29 -0.40 7.97
C ALA A 96 -3.04 0.42 8.30
N LEU A 97 -2.40 1.04 7.29
CA LEU A 97 -1.24 1.91 7.48
C LEU A 97 -1.57 3.15 8.33
N ARG A 98 -2.72 3.80 8.05
CA ARG A 98 -3.18 5.00 8.78
C ARG A 98 -3.48 4.72 10.24
N GLY A 99 -4.20 3.63 10.51
CA GLY A 99 -4.61 3.26 11.85
C GLY A 99 -3.51 2.63 12.70
N PHE A 100 -2.33 2.32 12.11
CA PHE A 100 -1.34 1.48 12.79
C PHE A 100 -0.81 2.10 14.08
N SER A 101 -0.51 3.40 14.08
CA SER A 101 0.01 4.10 15.26
C SER A 101 -1.00 4.18 16.41
N GLU A 102 -2.30 4.19 16.10
CA GLU A 102 -3.38 4.30 17.09
C GLU A 102 -3.83 2.94 17.61
N ASN A 103 -3.94 1.96 16.71
CA ASN A 103 -4.40 0.61 17.03
C ASN A 103 -3.69 -0.44 16.15
N PRO A 104 -2.46 -0.84 16.52
CA PRO A 104 -1.69 -1.83 15.78
C PRO A 104 -2.42 -3.16 15.59
N ASN A 105 -3.21 -3.57 16.58
CA ASN A 105 -3.97 -4.83 16.54
C ASN A 105 -5.07 -4.79 15.48
N ARG A 106 -5.83 -3.69 15.39
CA ARG A 106 -6.85 -3.50 14.33
C ARG A 106 -6.20 -3.54 12.95
N SER A 107 -5.09 -2.84 12.77
CA SER A 107 -4.35 -2.85 11.51
C SER A 107 -3.81 -4.23 11.16
N ALA A 108 -3.33 -5.00 12.13
CA ALA A 108 -2.89 -6.37 11.92
C ALA A 108 -4.04 -7.28 11.44
N TYR A 109 -5.24 -7.14 12.01
CA TYR A 109 -6.42 -7.87 11.53
C TYR A 109 -6.83 -7.47 10.12
N LEU A 110 -6.76 -6.18 9.77
CA LEU A 110 -7.03 -5.72 8.41
C LEU A 110 -6.04 -6.29 7.40
N ILE A 111 -4.76 -6.34 7.73
CA ILE A 111 -3.75 -6.96 6.86
C ILE A 111 -4.01 -8.47 6.73
N ALA A 112 -4.27 -9.17 7.82
CA ALA A 112 -4.57 -10.61 7.80
C ALA A 112 -5.79 -10.93 6.92
N ASP A 113 -6.84 -10.12 7.01
CA ASP A 113 -8.06 -10.28 6.20
C ASP A 113 -7.78 -9.97 4.71
N LEU A 114 -7.06 -8.87 4.43
CA LEU A 114 -6.65 -8.47 3.08
C LEU A 114 -5.89 -9.58 2.35
N ILE A 115 -4.91 -10.21 3.02
CA ILE A 115 -4.08 -11.25 2.41
C ILE A 115 -4.71 -12.65 2.53
N GLY A 116 -5.79 -12.80 3.29
CA GLY A 116 -6.51 -14.05 3.49
C GLY A 116 -5.74 -15.09 4.30
N VAL A 117 -4.82 -14.69 5.18
CA VAL A 117 -4.09 -15.60 6.07
C VAL A 117 -4.11 -15.12 7.52
N ARG A 118 -4.18 -16.06 8.47
CA ARG A 118 -4.21 -15.75 9.91
C ARG A 118 -2.87 -15.28 10.47
N ARG A 119 -1.76 -15.70 9.86
CA ARG A 119 -0.40 -15.38 10.31
C ARG A 119 0.21 -14.34 9.37
N ALA A 120 -0.11 -13.08 9.61
CA ALA A 120 0.37 -11.95 8.81
C ALA A 120 1.59 -11.25 9.44
N ASP A 121 2.26 -11.89 10.40
CA ASP A 121 3.26 -11.27 11.29
C ASP A 121 4.36 -10.51 10.52
N ALA A 122 4.91 -11.11 9.47
CA ALA A 122 5.98 -10.51 8.66
C ALA A 122 5.50 -9.27 7.88
N ALA A 123 4.32 -9.35 7.25
CA ALA A 123 3.71 -8.21 6.57
C ALA A 123 3.36 -7.08 7.55
N VAL A 124 2.87 -7.42 8.74
CA VAL A 124 2.58 -6.44 9.80
C VAL A 124 3.86 -5.78 10.32
N CYS A 125 4.94 -6.53 10.50
CA CYS A 125 6.24 -5.97 10.87
C CYS A 125 6.78 -5.02 9.79
N ALA A 126 6.68 -5.40 8.52
CA ALA A 126 7.08 -4.54 7.41
C ALA A 126 6.24 -3.26 7.33
N MET A 127 4.92 -3.36 7.56
CA MET A 127 4.01 -2.22 7.66
C MET A 127 4.41 -1.27 8.81
N ALA A 128 4.75 -1.82 9.98
CA ALA A 128 5.27 -1.02 11.09
C ALA A 128 6.55 -0.26 10.71
N GLY A 129 7.44 -0.90 9.95
CA GLY A 129 8.64 -0.29 9.40
C GLY A 129 8.34 0.88 8.46
N VAL A 130 7.32 0.75 7.60
CA VAL A 130 6.85 1.86 6.75
C VAL A 130 6.34 3.03 7.60
N VAL A 131 5.46 2.77 8.55
CA VAL A 131 4.85 3.79 9.41
C VAL A 131 5.94 4.54 10.21
N SER A 132 6.88 3.82 10.80
CA SER A 132 8.01 4.41 11.53
C SER A 132 8.92 5.21 10.61
N ALA A 133 9.29 4.69 9.43
CA ALA A 133 10.18 5.41 8.51
C ALA A 133 9.56 6.72 8.02
N PHE A 134 8.25 6.74 7.77
CA PHE A 134 7.51 7.94 7.38
C PHE A 134 7.42 8.96 8.53
N GLY A 135 7.11 8.49 9.74
CA GLY A 135 7.04 9.34 10.93
C GLY A 135 8.39 9.98 11.30
N ASP A 136 9.46 9.19 11.28
CA ASP A 136 10.81 9.65 11.65
C ASP A 136 11.36 10.71 10.68
N LEU A 137 10.92 10.68 9.42
CA LEU A 137 11.32 11.64 8.39
C LEU A 137 10.33 12.81 8.22
N GLY A 138 9.40 12.98 9.16
CA GLY A 138 8.51 14.14 9.22
C GLY A 138 7.32 14.10 8.26
N LEU A 139 7.03 12.95 7.65
CA LEU A 139 5.86 12.74 6.78
C LEU A 139 4.95 11.63 7.34
N PRO A 140 4.39 11.78 8.55
CA PRO A 140 3.58 10.74 9.17
C PRO A 140 2.31 10.45 8.35
N ILE A 141 1.90 9.18 8.32
CA ILE A 141 0.69 8.72 7.65
C ILE A 141 -0.51 9.04 8.56
N ARG A 142 -1.43 9.90 8.10
CA ARG A 142 -2.55 10.36 8.92
C ARG A 142 -3.89 9.78 8.44
N PRO A 143 -4.84 9.53 9.36
CA PRO A 143 -6.24 9.34 8.99
C PRO A 143 -6.79 10.64 8.33
N ASP A 144 -7.73 10.49 7.40
CA ASP A 144 -8.44 11.63 6.81
C ASP A 144 -9.48 12.22 7.79
#